data_AF-D3P250-F1
#
_entry.id   AF-D3P250-F1
#
_cell.length_a   1.000
_cell.length_b   1.000
_cell.length_c   1.000
_cell.angle_alpha   90.00
_cell.angle_beta   90.00
_cell.angle_gamma   90.00
#
_symmetry.space_group_name_H-M   'P 1'
#
loop_
_entity.id
_entity.type
_entity.pdbx_description
1 polymer ?
#
loop_
_entity_poly.entity_id
_entity_poly.type
_entity_poly.pdbx_seq_one_letter_code
_entity_poly.pdbx_strand_id
1 'polypeptide(L)'
;MTLVLKQSHHGSTEFTPAMPESTGVLPGLSLVAGKPVLAAFDGGRLTSDAGVLLLAEIDRRLGFCERLARCIEDPRAPERIQHTLSEMIRFHALLIAAGYPDANDCDTLRSDPAFKMAVGRLPESGGDLCSQPTIAGWRTCSARWRSSA
;
A
#
# COMPACT_ATOMS: atom_id res chain seq x y z
N MET A 1 1.00 15.42 -9.35
CA MET A 1 1.04 16.14 -8.06
C MET A 1 1.85 15.27 -7.12
N THR A 2 3.06 15.71 -6.75
CA THR A 2 3.95 14.93 -5.88
C THR A 2 3.65 15.29 -4.43
N LEU A 3 3.38 14.29 -3.58
CA LEU A 3 3.12 14.48 -2.15
C LEU A 3 4.25 13.87 -1.32
N VAL A 4 4.66 14.53 -0.22
CA VAL A 4 5.46 13.87 0.82
C VAL A 4 4.51 13.28 1.85
N LEU A 5 4.76 12.04 2.25
CA LEU A 5 3.95 11.36 3.24
C LEU A 5 4.81 11.06 4.47
N LYS A 6 4.49 11.74 5.58
CA LYS A 6 5.30 11.70 6.79
C LYS A 6 4.59 11.00 7.93
N GLN A 7 5.37 10.30 8.77
CA GLN A 7 4.89 9.77 10.03
C GLN A 7 5.04 10.81 11.14
N SER A 8 4.02 10.95 11.98
CA SER A 8 4.17 11.67 13.24
C SER A 8 4.89 10.78 14.26
N HIS A 9 5.95 11.28 14.89
CA HIS A 9 6.60 10.65 16.05
C HIS A 9 5.95 11.23 17.31
N HIS A 10 5.27 10.42 18.12
CA HIS A 10 4.64 10.90 19.35
C HIS A 10 5.63 10.85 20.52
N GLY A 11 6.08 12.01 20.98
CA GLY A 11 6.58 12.24 22.33
C GLY A 11 5.57 13.11 23.08
N SER A 12 5.16 12.67 24.26
CA SER A 12 4.11 13.28 25.08
C SER A 12 4.54 14.65 25.63
N THR A 13 3.94 15.76 25.18
CA THR A 13 3.60 16.96 26.00
C THR A 13 2.77 17.97 25.18
N GLU A 14 1.78 18.56 25.83
CA GLU A 14 0.90 19.70 25.46
C GLU A 14 0.87 20.20 24.00
N PHE A 15 -0.30 20.04 23.37
CA PHE A 15 -0.63 20.62 22.09
C PHE A 15 -0.83 22.15 22.20
N THR A 16 0.20 22.91 21.83
CA THR A 16 0.01 24.16 21.08
C THR A 16 0.51 23.90 19.65
N PRO A 17 -0.34 23.84 18.62
CA PRO A 17 0.14 23.56 17.28
C PRO A 17 0.71 24.86 16.71
N ALA A 18 2.03 25.02 16.81
CA ALA A 18 2.74 25.81 15.81
C ALA A 18 2.70 24.99 14.51
N MET A 19 1.63 25.19 13.72
CA MET A 19 1.50 24.60 12.39
C MET A 19 2.60 25.19 11.49
N PRO A 20 3.59 24.41 11.02
CA PRO A 20 4.31 24.85 9.83
C PRO A 20 3.28 24.87 8.69
N GLU A 21 3.18 26.00 7.98
CA GLU A 21 2.18 26.34 6.97
C GLU A 21 2.03 25.33 5.79
N SER A 22 2.81 24.25 5.77
CA SER A 22 2.92 23.26 4.70
C SER A 22 2.34 21.87 5.01
N THR A 23 1.82 21.60 6.23
CA THR A 23 1.33 20.25 6.57
C THR A 23 -0.19 20.18 6.61
N GLY A 24 -0.79 19.36 5.76
CA GLY A 24 -2.22 19.12 5.70
C GLY A 24 -2.58 17.70 6.17
N VAL A 25 -3.60 17.58 7.02
CA VAL A 25 -4.25 16.28 7.30
C VAL A 25 -5.07 15.90 6.07
N LEU A 26 -5.06 14.64 5.67
CA LEU A 26 -5.97 14.12 4.64
C LEU A 26 -7.24 13.60 5.32
N PRO A 27 -8.32 14.40 5.44
CA PRO A 27 -9.52 14.00 6.15
C PRO A 27 -10.17 12.78 5.46
N GLY A 28 -10.61 11.82 6.26
CA GLY A 28 -11.33 10.64 5.79
C GLY A 28 -10.47 9.41 5.48
N LEU A 29 -9.13 9.51 5.57
CA LEU A 29 -8.26 8.34 5.53
C LEU A 29 -8.16 7.66 6.89
N SER A 30 -8.22 6.34 6.88
CA SER A 30 -7.93 5.52 8.07
C SER A 30 -6.48 5.69 8.53
N LEU A 31 -6.24 5.48 9.82
CA LEU A 31 -4.90 5.48 10.40
C LEU A 31 -4.04 4.37 9.77
N VAL A 32 -2.77 4.67 9.52
CA VAL A 32 -1.78 3.70 9.06
C VAL A 32 -0.89 3.32 10.23
N ALA A 33 -0.92 2.04 10.63
CA ALA A 33 -0.25 1.54 11.83
C ALA A 33 -0.50 2.43 13.08
N GLY A 34 -1.75 2.88 13.24
CA GLY A 34 -2.18 3.72 14.37
C GLY A 34 -1.80 5.21 14.27
N LYS A 35 -1.18 5.65 13.16
CA LYS A 35 -0.77 7.04 12.94
C LYS A 35 -1.64 7.74 11.89
N PRO A 36 -1.97 9.03 12.07
CA PRO A 36 -2.68 9.79 11.06
C PRO A 36 -1.82 9.99 9.82
N VAL A 37 -2.46 10.04 8.64
CA VAL A 37 -1.79 10.31 7.38
C VAL A 37 -1.68 11.82 7.18
N LEU A 38 -0.45 12.30 7.07
CA LEU A 38 -0.12 13.71 6.89
C LEU A 38 0.56 13.92 5.54
N ALA A 39 0.08 14.92 4.80
CA ALA A 39 0.76 15.44 3.62
C ALA A 39 1.71 16.55 4.05
N ALA A 40 2.98 16.41 3.70
CA ALA A 40 4.02 17.43 3.92
C ALA A 40 4.65 17.86 2.59
N PHE A 41 5.37 18.98 2.60
CA PHE A 41 6.15 19.48 1.45
C PHE A 41 7.56 19.87 1.90
N ASP A 42 8.20 19.01 2.69
CA ASP A 42 9.52 19.24 3.32
C ASP A 42 10.68 18.50 2.62
N GLY A 43 10.44 17.93 1.43
CA GLY A 43 11.47 17.25 0.63
C GLY A 43 11.87 15.85 1.10
N GLY A 44 11.05 15.20 1.95
CA GLY A 44 11.25 13.81 2.39
C GLY A 44 10.99 12.75 1.29
N ARG A 45 10.50 11.57 1.67
CA ARG A 45 10.13 10.53 0.68
C ARG A 45 8.90 10.98 -0.11
N LEU A 46 9.14 11.29 -1.38
CA LEU A 46 8.14 11.78 -2.33
C LEU A 46 7.43 10.62 -3.03
N THR A 47 6.18 10.84 -3.42
CA THR A 47 5.42 9.94 -4.31
C THR A 47 4.52 10.75 -5.26
N SER A 48 4.43 10.29 -6.50
CA SER A 48 3.48 10.77 -7.51
C SER A 48 2.10 10.13 -7.38
N ASP A 49 2.00 9.05 -6.61
CA ASP A 49 0.89 8.11 -6.65
C ASP A 49 0.02 8.20 -5.39
N ALA A 50 0.05 9.32 -4.67
CA ALA A 50 -0.71 9.51 -3.43
C ALA A 50 -2.22 9.24 -3.57
N GLY A 51 -2.77 9.32 -4.80
CA GLY A 51 -4.15 8.93 -5.12
C GLY A 51 -4.50 7.47 -4.78
N VAL A 52 -3.51 6.55 -4.74
CA VAL A 52 -3.75 5.16 -4.35
C VAL A 52 -4.24 5.01 -2.91
N LEU A 53 -3.98 6.00 -2.05
CA LEU A 53 -4.47 6.01 -0.67
C LEU A 53 -6.00 6.11 -0.60
N LEU A 54 -6.61 6.86 -1.52
CA LEU A 54 -8.06 6.97 -1.61
C LEU A 54 -8.68 5.65 -2.06
N LEU A 55 -8.08 5.00 -3.06
CA LEU A 55 -8.53 3.68 -3.53
C LEU A 55 -8.36 2.61 -2.44
N ALA A 56 -7.27 2.67 -1.68
CA ALA A 56 -7.05 1.80 -0.54
C ALA A 56 -8.07 2.03 0.58
N GLU A 57 -8.49 3.27 0.81
CA GLU A 57 -9.56 3.58 1.75
C GLU A 57 -10.90 3.00 1.32
N ILE A 58 -11.22 3.08 0.02
CA ILE A 58 -12.42 2.43 -0.54
C ILE A 58 -12.34 0.91 -0.36
N ASP A 59 -11.21 0.28 -0.70
CA ASP A 59 -11.03 -1.16 -0.48
C ASP A 59 -11.15 -1.56 0.99
N ARG A 60 -10.57 -0.79 1.93
CA ARG A 60 -10.70 -1.04 3.36
C ARG A 60 -12.15 -1.04 3.84
N ARG A 61 -12.99 -0.15 3.30
CA ARG A 61 -14.41 -0.08 3.65
C ARG A 61 -15.24 -1.20 3.02
N LEU A 62 -14.88 -1.66 1.83
CA LEU A 62 -15.62 -2.69 1.08
C LEU A 62 -15.10 -4.11 1.31
N GLY A 63 -13.88 -4.27 1.80
CA GLY A 63 -13.18 -5.54 1.96
C GLY A 63 -12.96 -6.29 0.64
N PHE A 64 -12.84 -5.58 -0.48
CA PHE A 64 -12.85 -6.21 -1.81
C PHE A 64 -11.65 -7.17 -2.00
N CYS A 65 -10.44 -6.72 -1.70
CA CYS A 65 -9.23 -7.53 -1.88
C CYS A 65 -9.21 -8.77 -0.97
N GLU A 66 -9.71 -8.66 0.26
CA GLU A 66 -9.83 -9.79 1.19
C GLU A 66 -10.86 -10.81 0.71
N ARG A 67 -12.02 -10.34 0.23
CA ARG A 67 -13.05 -11.22 -0.35
C ARG A 67 -12.53 -11.94 -1.58
N LEU A 68 -11.79 -11.24 -2.45
CA LEU A 68 -11.17 -11.87 -3.62
C LEU A 68 -10.11 -12.90 -3.22
N ALA A 69 -9.28 -12.61 -2.22
CA ALA A 69 -8.28 -13.55 -1.73
C ALA A 69 -8.92 -14.84 -1.20
N ARG A 70 -10.06 -14.77 -0.51
CA ARG A 70 -10.78 -15.96 -0.01
C ARG A 70 -11.33 -16.85 -1.12
N CYS A 71 -11.52 -16.32 -2.32
CA CYS A 71 -11.99 -17.08 -3.48
C CYS A 71 -10.86 -17.79 -4.25
N ILE A 72 -9.61 -17.61 -3.83
CA ILE A 72 -8.44 -18.17 -4.50
C ILE A 72 -7.74 -19.09 -3.51
N GLU A 73 -7.56 -20.35 -3.91
CA GLU A 73 -6.74 -21.28 -3.16
C GLU A 73 -5.27 -20.87 -3.26
N ASP A 74 -4.62 -20.72 -2.11
CA ASP A 74 -3.20 -20.37 -2.02
C ASP A 74 -2.38 -21.64 -1.76
N PRO A 75 -1.74 -22.25 -2.78
CA PRO A 75 -1.00 -23.49 -2.62
C PRO A 75 0.35 -23.30 -1.93
N ARG A 76 0.71 -22.05 -1.56
CA ARG A 76 1.99 -21.74 -0.91
C ARG A 76 1.97 -22.26 0.52
N ALA A 77 3.08 -22.85 0.95
CA ALA A 77 3.24 -23.29 2.33
C ALA A 77 3.13 -22.07 3.28
N PRO A 78 2.25 -22.09 4.31
CA PRO A 78 1.97 -20.92 5.15
C PRO A 78 3.21 -20.29 5.80
N GLU A 79 4.17 -21.11 6.21
CA GLU A 79 5.43 -20.69 6.84
C GLU A 79 6.38 -19.95 5.89
N ARG A 80 6.12 -19.99 4.58
CA ARG A 80 6.90 -19.31 3.54
C ARG A 80 6.22 -18.04 3.02
N ILE A 81 5.03 -17.70 3.54
CA ILE A 81 4.25 -16.53 3.10
C ILE A 81 4.79 -15.28 3.79
N GLN A 82 5.51 -14.46 3.02
CA GLN A 82 5.92 -13.11 3.45
C GLN A 82 4.87 -12.04 3.13
N HIS A 83 4.14 -12.24 2.04
CA HIS A 83 3.08 -11.34 1.55
C HIS A 83 1.77 -12.12 1.42
N THR A 84 0.77 -11.71 2.19
CA THR A 84 -0.55 -12.35 2.12
C THR A 84 -1.16 -12.20 0.73
N LEU A 85 -2.01 -13.13 0.34
CA LEU A 85 -2.67 -13.08 -0.96
C LEU A 85 -3.52 -11.80 -1.13
N SER A 86 -4.23 -11.37 -0.08
CA SER A 86 -4.98 -10.10 -0.07
C SER A 86 -4.09 -8.88 -0.25
N GLU A 87 -2.90 -8.87 0.36
CA GLU A 87 -1.92 -7.80 0.17
C GLU A 87 -1.40 -7.75 -1.27
N MET A 88 -1.05 -8.91 -1.84
CA MET A 88 -0.58 -9.01 -3.22
C MET A 88 -1.65 -8.55 -4.21
N ILE A 89 -2.90 -8.96 -4.00
CA ILE A 89 -4.06 -8.52 -4.80
C ILE A 89 -4.24 -7.01 -4.69
N ARG A 90 -4.22 -6.46 -3.46
CA ARG A 90 -4.38 -5.02 -3.23
C ARG A 90 -3.27 -4.24 -3.92
N PHE A 91 -2.00 -4.61 -3.71
CA PHE A 91 -0.87 -3.94 -4.34
C PHE A 91 -1.01 -3.95 -5.86
N HIS A 92 -1.35 -5.10 -6.43
CA HIS A 92 -1.56 -5.20 -7.87
C HIS A 92 -2.73 -4.34 -8.38
N ALA A 93 -3.89 -4.40 -7.73
CA ALA A 93 -5.04 -3.60 -8.14
C ALA A 93 -4.70 -2.10 -8.14
N LEU A 94 -3.94 -1.64 -7.15
CA LEU A 94 -3.47 -0.25 -7.07
C LEU A 94 -2.45 0.09 -8.14
N LEU A 95 -1.53 -0.82 -8.48
CA LEU A 95 -0.60 -0.63 -9.60
C LEU A 95 -1.35 -0.44 -10.90
N ILE A 96 -2.33 -1.31 -11.19
CA ILE A 96 -3.18 -1.19 -12.39
C ILE A 96 -3.91 0.16 -12.40
N ALA A 97 -4.51 0.54 -11.28
CA ALA A 97 -5.26 1.80 -11.18
C ALA A 97 -4.36 3.03 -11.31
N ALA A 98 -3.09 2.94 -10.92
CA ALA A 98 -2.09 3.99 -11.08
C ALA A 98 -1.43 4.00 -12.48
N GLY A 99 -1.75 3.03 -13.35
CA GLY A 99 -1.24 2.98 -14.73
C GLY A 99 -0.07 2.02 -14.97
N TYR A 100 0.20 1.09 -14.04
CA TYR A 100 1.30 0.12 -14.07
C TYR A 100 0.81 -1.34 -14.15
N PRO A 101 0.17 -1.77 -15.26
CA PRO A 101 -0.59 -3.03 -15.30
C PRO A 101 0.25 -4.31 -15.51
N ASP A 102 1.47 -4.20 -16.02
CA ASP A 102 2.36 -5.29 -16.42
C ASP A 102 3.27 -5.79 -15.28
N ALA A 103 3.25 -5.09 -14.14
CA ALA A 103 3.99 -5.38 -12.92
C ALA A 103 5.52 -5.21 -13.01
N ASN A 104 6.08 -4.69 -14.10
CA ASN A 104 7.53 -4.44 -14.21
C ASN A 104 8.03 -3.40 -13.18
N ASP A 105 7.17 -2.44 -12.82
CA ASP A 105 7.47 -1.38 -11.87
C ASP A 105 7.36 -1.82 -10.41
N CYS A 106 6.97 -3.07 -10.13
CA CYS A 106 6.85 -3.58 -8.76
C CYS A 106 8.16 -3.43 -7.97
N ASP A 107 9.32 -3.65 -8.59
CA ASP A 107 10.59 -3.57 -7.87
C ASP A 107 10.95 -2.13 -7.45
N THR A 108 10.50 -1.14 -8.21
CA THR A 108 10.62 0.27 -7.85
C THR A 108 9.55 0.65 -6.81
N LEU A 109 8.29 0.39 -7.14
CA LEU A 109 7.11 0.85 -6.40
C LEU A 109 6.87 0.07 -5.10
N ARG A 110 7.48 -1.09 -4.90
CA ARG A 110 7.39 -1.82 -3.62
C ARG A 110 7.91 -1.04 -2.43
N SER A 111 8.81 -0.09 -2.68
CA SER A 111 9.39 0.77 -1.66
C SER A 111 8.65 2.10 -1.51
N ASP A 112 7.75 2.46 -2.45
CA ASP A 112 7.07 3.75 -2.51
C ASP A 112 6.21 4.00 -1.25
N PRO A 113 6.27 5.21 -0.66
CA PRO A 113 5.58 5.50 0.59
C PRO A 113 4.05 5.45 0.48
N ALA A 114 3.44 5.84 -0.65
CA ALA A 114 1.98 5.74 -0.83
C ALA A 114 1.54 4.29 -0.94
N PHE A 115 2.26 3.47 -1.72
CA PHE A 115 1.94 2.05 -1.85
C PHE A 115 2.13 1.28 -0.53
N LYS A 116 3.19 1.56 0.24
CA LYS A 116 3.35 1.00 1.60
C LYS A 116 2.17 1.33 2.49
N MET A 117 1.77 2.61 2.55
CA MET A 117 0.65 3.03 3.37
C MET A 117 -0.70 2.51 2.90
N ALA A 118 -0.88 2.34 1.59
CA ALA A 118 -2.08 1.75 1.02
C ALA A 118 -2.35 0.32 1.54
N VAL A 119 -1.29 -0.44 1.84
CA VAL A 119 -1.41 -1.76 2.48
C VAL A 119 -1.30 -1.73 4.02
N GLY A 120 -1.30 -0.54 4.63
CA GLY A 120 -1.25 -0.36 6.08
C GLY A 120 0.17 -0.38 6.68
N ARG A 121 1.22 -0.30 5.85
CA ARG A 121 2.61 -0.19 6.32
C ARG A 121 3.06 1.25 6.46
N LEU A 122 3.97 1.47 7.40
CA LEU A 122 4.59 2.76 7.60
C LEU A 122 5.46 3.15 6.38
N PRO A 123 5.42 4.41 5.92
CA PRO A 123 6.08 4.84 4.67
C PRO A 123 7.62 4.79 4.72
N GLU A 124 8.21 4.88 5.92
CA GLU A 124 9.67 4.89 6.09
C GLU A 124 10.19 3.57 6.67
N SER A 125 9.58 3.10 7.76
CA SER A 125 10.03 1.93 8.52
C SER A 125 9.30 0.64 8.18
N GLY A 126 8.18 0.72 7.45
CA GLY A 126 7.45 -0.46 7.01
C GLY A 126 8.24 -1.23 5.97
N GLY A 127 8.18 -2.57 6.05
CA GLY A 127 8.80 -3.46 5.06
C GLY A 127 8.30 -3.19 3.64
N ASP A 128 9.13 -3.49 2.66
CA ASP A 128 8.75 -3.36 1.25
C ASP A 128 7.64 -4.34 0.87
N LEU A 129 6.90 -3.99 -0.17
CA LEU A 129 5.88 -4.86 -0.77
C LEU A 129 6.54 -5.99 -1.56
N CYS A 130 5.71 -6.86 -2.16
CA CYS A 130 6.21 -7.95 -2.98
C CYS A 130 6.95 -7.43 -4.22
N SER A 131 8.00 -8.17 -4.60
CA SER A 131 8.80 -7.90 -5.79
C SER A 131 8.09 -8.32 -7.08
N GLN A 132 8.61 -7.87 -8.22
CA GLN A 132 8.12 -8.28 -9.55
C GLN A 132 7.99 -9.80 -9.72
N PRO A 133 9.00 -10.65 -9.42
CA PRO A 133 8.89 -12.09 -9.61
C PRO A 133 7.82 -12.73 -8.70
N THR A 134 7.56 -12.12 -7.53
CA THR A 134 6.51 -12.59 -6.63
C THR A 134 5.13 -12.37 -7.23
N ILE A 135 4.88 -11.20 -7.82
CA ILE A 135 3.62 -10.87 -8.49
C ILE A 135 3.44 -11.66 -9.79
N ALA A 136 4.49 -11.72 -10.63
CA ALA A 136 4.44 -12.45 -11.88
C ALA A 136 4.19 -13.95 -11.64
N GLY A 137 4.92 -14.55 -10.69
CA GLY A 137 4.73 -15.95 -10.31
C GLY A 137 3.30 -16.25 -9.84
N TRP A 138 2.73 -15.37 -9.01
CA TRP A 138 1.34 -15.49 -8.58
C TRP A 138 0.35 -15.40 -9.75
N ARG A 139 0.51 -14.41 -10.64
CA ARG A 139 -0.36 -14.24 -11.82
C ARG A 139 -0.34 -15.51 -12.70
N THR A 140 0.83 -16.03 -13.00
CA THR A 140 0.96 -17.24 -13.83
C THR A 140 0.39 -18.47 -13.13
N CYS A 141 0.63 -18.65 -11.83
CA CYS A 141 0.10 -19.78 -11.08
C CYS A 141 -1.44 -19.76 -11.06
N SER A 142 -2.05 -18.60 -10.82
CA SER A 142 -3.51 -18.43 -10.82
C SER A 142 -4.15 -18.66 -12.21
N ALA A 143 -3.48 -18.24 -13.28
CA ALA A 143 -3.92 -18.50 -14.65
C ALA A 143 -3.89 -20.00 -14.98
N ARG A 144 -2.83 -20.70 -14.58
CA ARG A 144 -2.67 -22.15 -14.79
C ARG A 144 -3.72 -22.97 -14.04
N TRP A 145 -4.06 -22.56 -12.81
CA TRP A 145 -5.13 -23.17 -12.02
C TRP A 145 -6.47 -23.11 -12.74
N ARG A 146 -6.82 -21.95 -13.32
CA ARG A 146 -8.06 -21.78 -14.09
C ARG A 146 -8.13 -22.63 -15.36
N SER A 147 -6.99 -23.00 -15.95
CA SER A 147 -6.94 -23.89 -17.11
C SER A 147 -6.96 -25.38 -16.76
N SER A 148 -6.87 -25.72 -15.47
CA SER A 148 -6.80 -27.11 -14.98
C SER A 148 -8.02 -27.53 -14.16
N ALA A 149 -8.97 -26.61 -13.94
CA ALA A 149 -10.26 -26.81 -13.27
C ALA A 149 -11.39 -26.74 -14.30
#